data_AF-A0A9Q3HT55-F1
#
_entry.id   AF-A0A9Q3HT55-F1
#
_cell.length_a   1.000
_cell.length_b   1.000
_cell.length_c   1.000
_cell.angle_alpha   90.00
_cell.angle_beta   90.00
_cell.angle_gamma   90.00
#
_symmetry.space_group_name_H-M   'P 1'
#
loop_
_entity.id
_entity.type
_entity.pdbx_description
1 polymer ?
#
loop_
_entity_poly.entity_id
_entity_poly.type
_entity_poly.pdbx_seq_one_letter_code
_entity_poly.pdbx_strand_id
1 'polypeptide(L)'
;MEVRLTEEFSRKHPVFPVSLVKSYFQKGEDKFPSRKKTTNPPDIVEVDNSPCPVRNIIKARKIRLNGKDQRQYLVRFKNQTEDKDK
;
A
#
# COMPACT_ATOMS: atom_id res chain seq x y z
N MET A 1 18.18 42.40 3.02
CA MET A 1 18.41 42.20 4.46
C MET A 1 19.40 41.06 4.61
N GLU A 2 20.54 41.31 5.27
CA GLU A 2 21.55 40.29 5.53
C GLU A 2 21.34 39.73 6.94
N VAL A 3 21.11 38.42 7.07
CA VAL A 3 20.92 37.74 8.36
C VAL A 3 22.29 37.31 8.87
N ARG A 4 22.80 37.99 9.90
CA ARG A 4 24.07 37.65 10.55
C ARG A 4 23.80 36.72 11.74
N LEU A 5 24.26 35.47 11.64
CA LEU A 5 24.18 34.49 12.72
C LEU A 5 25.17 34.88 13.82
N THR A 6 24.74 34.86 15.08
CA THR A 6 25.64 35.05 16.23
C THR A 6 26.55 33.83 16.41
N GLU A 7 27.77 34.03 16.95
CA GLU A 7 28.81 32.99 17.04
C GLU A 7 28.33 31.68 17.69
N GLU A 8 27.36 31.75 18.59
CA GLU A 8 26.77 30.60 19.28
C GLU A 8 26.02 29.64 18.33
N PHE A 9 25.39 30.14 17.27
CA PHE A 9 24.71 29.33 16.24
C PHE A 9 25.63 28.87 15.10
N SER A 10 26.89 29.33 15.10
CA SER A 10 27.91 28.86 14.15
C SER A 10 28.46 27.47 14.50
N ARG A 11 28.17 26.98 15.71
CA ARG A 11 28.67 25.69 16.21
C ARG A 11 28.01 24.55 15.44
N LYS A 12 28.82 23.81 14.68
CA LYS A 12 28.38 22.59 13.99
C LYS A 12 27.88 21.59 15.04
N HIS A 13 26.70 21.00 14.80
CA HIS A 13 26.21 19.90 15.63
C HIS A 13 27.29 18.79 15.65
N PRO A 14 27.65 18.24 16.81
CA PRO A 14 28.54 17.08 16.85
C PRO A 14 27.89 15.96 16.02
N VAL A 15 28.56 15.57 14.94
CA VAL A 15 28.19 14.41 14.13
C VAL A 15 29.03 13.25 14.62
N PHE A 16 28.38 12.16 15.01
CA PHE A 16 29.11 10.95 15.37
C PHE A 16 29.96 10.48 14.19
N PRO A 17 31.23 10.09 14.41
CA PRO A 17 32.06 9.61 13.33
C PRO A 17 31.43 8.36 12.72
N VAL A 18 31.34 8.35 11.39
CA VAL A 18 30.74 7.24 10.60
C VAL A 18 31.48 5.91 10.82
N SER A 19 32.67 5.93 11.45
CA SER A 19 33.41 4.75 11.88
C SER A 19 32.75 3.97 13.02
N LEU A 20 31.78 4.55 13.74
CA LEU A 20 30.95 3.84 14.71
C LEU A 20 29.76 3.10 14.07
N VAL A 21 29.54 3.29 12.77
CA VAL A 21 28.52 2.54 12.04
C VAL A 21 29.05 1.11 11.87
N LYS A 22 28.51 0.21 12.69
CA LYS A 22 28.83 -1.21 12.63
C LYS A 22 28.55 -1.72 11.22
N SER A 23 29.59 -2.17 10.52
CA SER A 23 29.41 -2.85 9.24
C SER A 23 28.49 -4.05 9.45
N TYR A 24 27.36 -4.07 8.73
CA TYR A 24 26.49 -5.24 8.73
C TYR A 24 27.31 -6.44 8.23
N PHE A 25 27.37 -7.51 9.03
CA PHE A 25 28.04 -8.73 8.62
C PHE A 25 27.42 -9.24 7.31
N GLN A 26 28.27 -9.69 6.38
CA GLN A 26 27.80 -10.43 5.22
C GLN A 26 27.01 -11.65 5.73
N LYS A 27 25.83 -11.86 5.14
CA LYS A 27 24.95 -12.98 5.47
C LYS A 27 25.61 -14.27 4.95
N GLY A 28 26.51 -14.86 5.73
CA GLY A 28 27.09 -16.17 5.42
C GLY A 28 26.01 -17.24 5.52
N GLU A 29 25.92 -18.10 4.51
CA GLU A 29 24.99 -19.24 4.49
C GLU A 29 25.24 -20.21 5.66
N ASP A 30 26.48 -20.33 6.12
CA ASP A 30 26.87 -21.14 7.30
C ASP A 30 26.19 -20.71 8.61
N LYS A 31 25.94 -19.41 8.80
CA LYS A 31 25.31 -18.91 10.03
C LYS A 31 23.79 -19.14 10.05
N PHE A 32 23.20 -19.34 8.88
CA PHE A 32 21.75 -19.46 8.72
C PHE A 32 21.42 -20.53 7.66
N PRO A 33 21.72 -21.82 7.91
CA PRO A 33 21.54 -22.90 6.93
C PRO A 33 20.07 -23.11 6.55
N SER A 34 19.13 -22.70 7.41
CA SER A 34 17.69 -22.74 7.16
C SER A 34 17.20 -21.67 6.18
N ARG A 35 18.03 -20.67 5.87
CA ARG A 35 17.71 -19.56 4.96
C ARG A 35 17.90 -20.01 3.52
N LYS A 36 17.09 -20.97 3.07
CA LYS A 36 17.03 -21.37 1.67
C LYS A 36 16.65 -20.13 0.85
N LYS A 37 17.50 -19.74 -0.11
CA LYS A 37 17.13 -18.75 -1.12
C LYS A 37 15.93 -19.33 -1.87
N THR A 38 14.75 -18.81 -1.61
CA THR A 38 13.57 -19.16 -2.41
C THR A 38 13.83 -18.63 -3.81
N THR A 39 14.13 -19.54 -4.74
CA THR A 39 14.50 -19.19 -6.12
C THR A 39 13.38 -18.45 -6.85
N ASN A 40 12.13 -18.72 -6.47
CA ASN A 40 10.96 -18.17 -7.15
C ASN A 40 10.11 -17.35 -6.19
N PRO A 41 9.68 -16.14 -6.59
CA PRO A 41 8.60 -15.44 -5.88
C PRO A 41 7.32 -16.29 -5.92
N PRO A 42 6.42 -16.16 -4.93
CA PRO A 42 5.12 -16.80 -5.00
C PRO A 42 4.36 -16.32 -6.24
N ASP A 43 3.62 -17.22 -6.87
CA ASP A 43 2.77 -16.87 -8.01
C ASP A 43 1.76 -15.79 -7.59
N ILE A 44 1.63 -14.77 -8.43
CA ILE A 44 0.60 -13.75 -8.26
C ILE A 44 -0.72 -14.43 -8.57
N VAL A 45 -1.56 -14.66 -7.56
CA VAL A 45 -2.91 -15.17 -7.74
C VAL A 45 -3.69 -14.10 -8.52
N GLU A 46 -4.06 -14.40 -9.76
CA GLU A 46 -4.99 -13.58 -10.51
C GLU A 46 -6.31 -13.52 -9.73
N VAL A 47 -6.77 -12.32 -9.40
CA VAL A 47 -8.08 -12.15 -8.77
C VAL A 47 -9.10 -12.60 -9.80
N ASP A 48 -9.77 -13.72 -9.54
CA ASP A 48 -10.86 -14.22 -10.37
C ASP A 48 -11.85 -13.07 -10.63
N ASN A 49 -11.80 -12.49 -11.83
CA ASN A 49 -12.75 -11.48 -12.31
C ASN A 49 -14.13 -12.09 -12.60
N SER A 50 -14.42 -13.24 -12.00
CA SER A 50 -15.72 -13.87 -12.07
C SER A 50 -16.78 -12.88 -11.56
N PRO A 51 -17.91 -12.73 -12.27
CA PRO A 51 -18.94 -11.80 -11.86
C PRO A 51 -19.47 -12.24 -10.50
N CYS A 52 -19.22 -11.42 -9.47
CA CYS A 52 -19.76 -11.68 -8.14
C CYS A 52 -21.30 -11.66 -8.23
N PRO A 53 -21.97 -12.75 -7.86
CA PRO A 53 -23.42 -12.79 -7.93
C PRO A 53 -24.03 -11.77 -6.97
N VAL A 54 -25.06 -11.08 -7.47
CA VAL A 54 -25.87 -10.17 -6.66
C VAL A 54 -26.56 -10.97 -5.56
N ARG A 55 -26.42 -10.51 -4.30
CA ARG A 55 -27.18 -11.07 -3.17
C ARG A 55 -28.58 -10.49 -3.15
N ASN A 56 -28.69 -9.18 -2.88
CA ASN A 56 -29.96 -8.48 -2.69
C ASN A 56 -29.90 -7.07 -3.32
N ILE A 57 -31.06 -6.57 -3.76
CA ILE A 57 -31.23 -5.17 -4.19
C ILE A 57 -31.75 -4.35 -3.01
N ILE A 58 -31.05 -3.26 -2.69
CA ILE A 58 -31.37 -2.38 -1.55
C ILE A 58 -32.30 -1.24 -1.99
N LYS A 59 -32.01 -0.63 -3.15
CA LYS A 59 -32.75 0.53 -3.65
C LYS A 59 -32.82 0.50 -5.16
N ALA A 60 -33.91 1.02 -5.71
CA ALA A 60 -34.07 1.24 -7.14
C ALA A 60 -34.38 2.71 -7.41
N ARG A 61 -33.88 3.23 -8.55
CA ARG A 61 -34.15 4.58 -9.02
C ARG A 61 -34.35 4.56 -10.53
N LYS A 62 -35.32 5.32 -11.04
CA LYS A 62 -35.49 5.58 -12.47
C LYS A 62 -34.92 6.96 -12.81
N ILE A 63 -34.12 7.06 -13.86
CA ILE A 63 -33.47 8.28 -14.31
C ILE A 63 -33.66 8.41 -15.83
N ARG A 64 -33.79 9.64 -16.33
CA ARG A 64 -33.69 9.95 -17.76
C ARG A 64 -32.29 10.50 -18.05
N LEU A 65 -31.51 9.76 -18.82
CA LEU A 65 -30.17 10.15 -19.27
C LEU A 65 -30.15 10.08 -20.80
N ASN A 66 -29.73 11.16 -21.46
CA ASN A 66 -29.65 11.27 -22.93
C ASN A 66 -30.97 10.88 -23.65
N GLY A 67 -32.11 11.30 -23.11
CA GLY A 67 -33.43 11.00 -23.66
C GLY A 67 -33.91 9.55 -23.49
N LYS A 68 -33.14 8.70 -22.80
CA LYS A 68 -33.51 7.31 -22.52
C LYS A 68 -33.84 7.12 -21.03
N ASP A 69 -34.91 6.38 -20.77
CA ASP A 69 -35.29 5.95 -19.43
C ASP A 69 -34.38 4.79 -18.98
N GLN A 70 -33.56 5.02 -17.95
CA GLN A 70 -32.70 4.01 -17.34
C GLN A 70 -33.14 3.70 -15.90
N ARG A 71 -33.05 2.43 -15.49
CA ARG A 71 -33.21 2.01 -14.09
C ARG A 71 -31.84 1.71 -13.50
N GLN A 72 -31.57 2.29 -12.34
CA GLN A 72 -30.37 2.04 -11.55
C GLN A 72 -30.76 1.31 -10.26
N TYR A 73 -29.90 0.41 -9.83
CA TYR A 73 -30.10 -0.41 -8.63
C TYR A 73 -28.88 -0.26 -7.71
N LEU A 74 -29.14 0.01 -6.44
CA LEU A 74 -28.17 -0.15 -5.37
C LEU A 74 -28.23 -1.60 -4.90
N VAL A 75 -27.10 -2.31 -4.94
CA VAL A 75 -27.05 -3.77 -4.80
C VAL A 75 -25.98 -4.17 -3.79
N ARG A 76 -26.26 -5.22 -3.01
CA ARG A 76 -25.26 -5.92 -2.19
C ARG A 76 -24.78 -7.16 -2.93
N PHE A 77 -23.47 -7.30 -3.14
CA PHE A 77 -22.86 -8.48 -3.74
C PHE A 77 -22.61 -9.57 -2.69
N LYS A 78 -22.57 -10.84 -3.11
CA LYS A 78 -22.14 -11.93 -2.22
C LYS A 78 -20.63 -11.81 -1.95
N ASN A 79 -20.23 -12.09 -0.71
CA ASN A 79 -18.82 -12.18 -0.28
C ASN A 79 -17.99 -10.88 -0.43
N GLN A 80 -18.63 -9.72 -0.52
CA GLN A 80 -17.96 -8.42 -0.50
C GLN A 80 -18.39 -7.65 0.76
N THR A 81 -17.41 -7.19 1.54
CA THR A 81 -17.62 -6.32 2.70
C THR A 81 -17.91 -4.90 2.23
N GLU A 82 -18.73 -4.18 3.00
CA GLU A 82 -19.30 -2.87 2.66
C GLU A 82 -18.24 -1.76 2.57
N ASP A 83 -17.07 -1.97 3.18
CA ASP A 83 -15.96 -1.01 3.23
C ASP A 83 -14.84 -1.38 2.26
N LYS A 84 -15.01 -1.05 0.98
CA LYS A 84 -13.87 -0.94 0.04
C LYS A 84 -13.68 0.51 -0.39
N ASP A 85 -13.59 1.41 0.57
CA ASP A 85 -13.08 2.77 0.36
C ASP A 85 -11.60 2.80 0.79
N LYS A 86 -10.71 2.67 -0.19
CA LYS A 86 -9.28 3.00 -0.09
C LYS A 86 -8.82 3.66 -1.37
#